data_AF-A0A0G1GP25-F1
#
_entry.id   AF-A0A0G1GP25-F1
#
_cell.length_a   1.000
_cell.length_b   1.000
_cell.length_c   1.000
_cell.angle_alpha   90.00
_cell.angle_beta   90.00
_cell.angle_gamma   90.00
#
_symmetry.space_group_name_H-M   'P 1'
#
loop_
_entity.id
_entity.type
_entity.pdbx_description
1 polymer ?
#
loop_
_entity_poly.entity_id
_entity_poly.type
_entity_poly.pdbx_seq_one_letter_code
_entity_poly.pdbx_strand_id
1 'polypeptide(L)'
;MPHGEQGTVISVQILDREGGDELDSGVIKQIKIRVAQLRKITVGDKVSGRHGNKGVISKIVSVADMPYLPDGSPVDIIISPLSVLARMNLGQLIEAQLGYAATKLGKKIAVPVFENVEEERIEKLLAEAGLPITGKTQLYDGRTGLPFEQETAVGVGYIIKLNHMVEDKTHARSIGPYSLVTQQPLGGKAQMGGQRLGEMEVWALEAHKAAYTLQEMLTLKSDDVVGRSKAFEAIVKGEEIPMSSVPESFKVLVKELNSLSLAVIPTGNIVSEEVVEAPVKPEIAAVISEETIPLAPEEEKMVPADEYEEEDLEEEGAEAGGFKQQEEVEADISN
;
A
#
# COMPACT_ATOMS: atom_id res chain seq x y z
N MET A 1 -13.46 13.91 1.31
CA MET A 1 -12.12 13.31 1.19
C MET A 1 -12.26 11.82 1.43
N PRO A 2 -11.62 10.95 0.62
CA PRO A 2 -11.63 9.51 0.85
C PRO A 2 -11.08 9.15 2.23
N HIS A 3 -11.44 7.96 2.74
CA HIS A 3 -10.92 7.48 4.01
C HIS A 3 -9.39 7.38 4.00
N GLY A 4 -8.76 7.92 5.05
CA GLY A 4 -7.31 7.88 5.24
C GLY A 4 -6.56 9.08 4.64
N GLU A 5 -7.21 9.92 3.85
CA GLU A 5 -6.60 11.14 3.32
C GLU A 5 -6.90 12.35 4.23
N GLN A 6 -5.86 13.10 4.55
CA GLN A 6 -5.94 14.31 5.36
C GLN A 6 -4.93 15.35 4.88
N GLY A 7 -5.23 16.63 5.06
CA GLY A 7 -4.31 17.69 4.70
C GLY A 7 -4.93 19.08 4.80
N THR A 8 -4.18 20.07 4.34
CA THR A 8 -4.61 21.46 4.28
C THR A 8 -4.98 21.82 2.85
N VAL A 9 -6.14 22.46 2.65
CA VAL A 9 -6.54 22.96 1.34
C VAL A 9 -5.59 24.09 0.93
N ILE A 10 -4.92 23.93 -0.21
CA ILE A 10 -3.96 24.91 -0.73
C ILE A 10 -4.56 25.80 -1.81
N SER A 11 -5.56 25.30 -2.55
CA SER A 11 -6.21 26.06 -3.61
C SER A 11 -7.55 25.43 -3.97
N VAL A 12 -8.51 26.27 -4.33
CA VAL A 12 -9.79 25.88 -4.90
C VAL A 12 -9.89 26.57 -6.26
N GLN A 13 -10.06 25.79 -7.32
CA GLN A 13 -10.31 26.28 -8.67
C GLN A 13 -11.74 25.93 -9.05
N ILE A 14 -12.51 26.92 -9.48
CA ILE A 14 -13.89 26.76 -9.92
C ILE A 14 -13.89 27.10 -11.41
N LEU A 15 -14.25 26.13 -12.24
CA LEU A 15 -14.41 26.28 -13.69
C LEU A 15 -15.90 26.29 -13.99
N ASP A 16 -16.35 27.26 -14.77
CA ASP A 16 -17.76 27.48 -15.08
C ASP A 16 -17.99 27.56 -16.59
N ARG A 17 -18.91 26.73 -17.12
CA ARG A 17 -19.25 26.74 -18.55
C ARG A 17 -19.84 28.08 -18.96
N GLU A 18 -20.65 28.70 -18.09
CA GLU A 18 -21.21 30.02 -18.36
C GLU A 18 -20.13 31.11 -18.37
N GLY A 19 -19.01 30.88 -17.68
CA GLY A 19 -17.84 31.74 -17.66
C GLY A 19 -16.94 31.61 -18.89
N GLY A 20 -17.23 30.68 -19.79
CA GLY A 20 -16.44 30.42 -21.01
C GLY A 20 -15.33 29.37 -20.82
N ASP A 21 -15.32 28.63 -19.72
CA ASP A 21 -14.36 27.54 -19.51
C ASP A 21 -14.76 26.27 -20.29
N GLU A 22 -13.78 25.58 -20.88
CA GLU A 22 -13.99 24.30 -21.55
C GLU A 22 -14.20 23.17 -20.53
N LEU A 23 -15.38 22.55 -20.56
CA LEU A 23 -15.80 21.46 -19.68
C LEU A 23 -16.40 20.31 -20.49
N ASP A 24 -16.26 19.08 -20.01
CA ASP A 24 -16.81 17.86 -20.64
C ASP A 24 -18.33 17.94 -20.82
N SER A 25 -18.84 17.32 -21.89
CA SER A 25 -20.26 17.35 -22.22
C SER A 25 -21.12 16.93 -21.01
N GLY A 26 -22.18 17.70 -20.72
CA GLY A 26 -23.03 17.49 -19.54
C GLY A 26 -22.56 18.15 -18.23
N VAL A 27 -21.29 18.57 -18.11
CA VAL A 27 -20.77 19.22 -16.89
C VAL A 27 -20.98 20.73 -16.93
N ILE A 28 -21.80 21.28 -16.02
CA ILE A 28 -22.10 22.72 -15.95
C ILE A 28 -20.96 23.50 -15.25
N LYS A 29 -20.47 22.96 -14.13
CA LYS A 29 -19.42 23.57 -13.29
C LYS A 29 -18.53 22.48 -12.72
N GLN A 30 -17.22 22.72 -12.67
CA GLN A 30 -16.25 21.81 -12.08
C GLN A 30 -15.44 22.50 -10.99
N ILE A 31 -15.37 21.88 -9.81
CA ILE A 31 -14.63 22.40 -8.65
C ILE A 31 -13.44 21.49 -8.38
N LYS A 32 -12.22 21.99 -8.58
CA LYS A 32 -10.97 21.29 -8.28
C LYS A 32 -10.38 21.82 -6.98
N ILE A 33 -10.39 20.97 -5.94
CA ILE A 33 -9.83 21.29 -4.63
C ILE A 33 -8.47 20.58 -4.50
N ARG A 34 -7.39 21.34 -4.34
CA ARG A 34 -6.05 20.77 -4.09
C ARG A 34 -5.77 20.77 -2.60
N VAL A 35 -5.38 19.62 -2.08
CA VAL A 35 -5.07 19.39 -0.66
C VAL A 35 -3.61 18.96 -0.56
N ALA A 36 -2.85 19.60 0.33
CA ALA A 36 -1.47 19.25 0.61
C ALA A 36 -1.32 18.62 1.99
N GLN A 37 -0.44 17.61 2.07
CA GLN A 37 -0.13 16.90 3.31
C GLN A 37 1.38 16.85 3.52
N LEU A 38 1.85 17.24 4.70
CA LEU A 38 3.26 17.03 5.08
C LEU A 38 3.40 15.64 5.67
N ARG A 39 4.09 14.74 4.96
CA ARG A 39 4.33 13.36 5.41
C ARG A 39 5.72 13.22 6.02
N LYS A 40 5.78 12.91 7.32
CA LYS A 40 7.03 12.59 8.02
C LYS A 40 7.45 11.15 7.73
N ILE A 41 8.66 10.79 8.13
CA ILE A 41 9.12 9.41 8.05
C ILE A 41 8.50 8.59 9.18
N THR A 42 7.91 7.45 8.84
CA THR A 42 7.19 6.60 9.80
C THR A 42 7.64 5.15 9.69
N VAL A 43 7.35 4.36 10.73
CA VAL A 43 7.55 2.90 10.70
C VAL A 43 6.73 2.32 9.55
N GLY A 44 7.33 1.44 8.76
CA GLY A 44 6.71 0.87 7.55
C GLY A 44 7.06 1.60 6.25
N ASP A 45 7.62 2.82 6.30
CA ASP A 45 8.10 3.49 5.09
C ASP A 45 9.33 2.78 4.52
N LYS A 46 9.45 2.81 3.18
CA LYS A 46 10.57 2.21 2.47
C LYS A 46 11.67 3.23 2.20
N VAL A 47 12.91 2.87 2.54
CA VAL A 47 14.13 3.63 2.27
C VAL A 47 15.09 2.81 1.44
N SER A 48 16.02 3.48 0.75
CA SER A 48 17.06 2.82 -0.04
C SER A 48 18.32 3.66 -0.06
N GLY A 49 19.49 3.02 0.01
CA GLY A 49 20.71 3.66 -0.46
C GLY A 49 20.86 3.55 -1.98
N ARG A 50 21.93 4.14 -2.51
CA ARG A 50 22.24 4.17 -3.95
C ARG A 50 22.66 2.80 -4.51
N HIS A 51 23.13 1.91 -3.65
CA HIS A 51 23.64 0.57 -3.99
C HIS A 51 22.58 -0.54 -3.88
N GLY A 52 21.29 -0.19 -3.98
CA GLY A 52 20.20 -1.16 -3.98
C GLY A 52 19.86 -1.80 -2.63
N ASN A 53 20.44 -1.29 -1.53
CA ASN A 53 20.11 -1.67 -0.15
C ASN A 53 18.74 -1.10 0.27
N LYS A 54 17.68 -1.66 -0.32
CA LYS A 54 16.28 -1.31 0.01
C LYS A 54 15.89 -1.94 1.34
N GLY A 55 15.25 -1.16 2.19
CA GLY A 55 14.77 -1.60 3.51
C GLY A 55 13.46 -0.90 3.89
N VAL A 56 12.75 -1.50 4.83
CA VAL A 56 11.58 -0.91 5.47
C VAL A 56 11.99 -0.50 6.88
N ILE A 57 11.51 0.65 7.35
CA ILE A 57 11.80 1.12 8.71
C ILE A 57 11.02 0.26 9.71
N SER A 58 11.74 -0.57 10.46
CA SER A 58 11.12 -1.46 11.46
C SER A 58 10.85 -0.77 12.79
N LYS A 59 11.71 0.16 13.21
CA LYS A 59 11.59 0.85 14.49
C LYS A 59 12.26 2.22 14.43
N ILE A 60 11.61 3.21 15.01
CA ILE A 60 12.20 4.52 15.31
C ILE A 60 12.45 4.54 16.81
N VAL A 61 13.70 4.79 17.22
CA VAL A 61 14.11 4.83 18.62
C VAL A 61 14.53 6.24 19.00
N SER A 62 14.48 6.54 20.31
CA SER A 62 15.00 7.79 20.83
C SER A 62 16.51 7.88 20.65
N VAL A 63 17.03 9.10 20.52
CA VAL A 63 18.46 9.38 20.40
C VAL A 63 19.24 8.82 21.60
N ALA A 64 18.63 8.81 22.79
CA ALA A 64 19.26 8.27 24.01
C ALA A 64 19.51 6.75 23.96
N ASP A 65 18.70 6.02 23.18
CA ASP A 65 18.81 4.57 23.02
C ASP A 65 19.75 4.17 21.87
N MET A 66 20.15 5.12 21.03
CA MET A 66 20.97 4.83 19.85
C MET A 66 22.42 4.57 20.25
N PRO A 67 23.09 3.62 19.58
CA PRO A 67 24.54 3.49 19.68
C PRO A 67 25.24 4.82 19.39
N TYR A 68 26.27 5.13 20.17
CA TYR A 68 27.02 6.37 20.02
C TYR A 68 28.52 6.10 19.88
N LEU A 69 29.18 7.05 19.22
CA LEU A 69 30.62 7.08 18.98
C LEU A 69 31.38 7.54 20.24
N PRO A 70 32.71 7.33 20.31
CA PRO A 70 33.51 7.79 21.44
C PRO A 70 33.46 9.32 21.66
N ASP A 71 33.12 10.08 20.62
CA ASP A 71 32.91 11.54 20.70
C ASP A 71 31.52 11.94 21.25
N GLY A 72 30.68 10.96 21.60
CA GLY A 72 29.31 11.16 22.10
C GLY A 72 28.26 11.31 21.01
N SER A 73 28.64 11.32 19.72
CA SER A 73 27.70 11.48 18.63
C SER A 73 26.90 10.18 18.41
N PRO A 74 25.57 10.21 18.46
CA PRO A 74 24.74 9.04 18.16
C PRO A 74 24.72 8.75 16.66
N VAL A 75 24.54 7.47 16.30
CA VAL A 75 24.29 7.08 14.90
C VAL A 75 22.83 7.33 14.51
N ASP A 76 22.56 7.55 13.21
CA ASP A 76 21.20 7.82 12.73
C ASP A 76 20.46 6.55 12.27
N ILE A 77 21.15 5.65 11.57
CA ILE A 77 20.57 4.45 10.94
C ILE A 77 21.45 3.24 11.23
N ILE A 78 20.82 2.15 11.66
CA ILE A 78 21.48 0.85 11.86
C ILE A 78 21.06 -0.07 10.71
N ILE A 79 22.04 -0.54 9.94
CA ILE A 79 21.83 -1.46 8.81
C ILE A 79 22.38 -2.82 9.19
N SER A 80 21.60 -3.88 8.92
CA SER A 80 22.07 -5.26 9.16
C SER A 80 23.23 -5.62 8.23
N PRO A 81 24.33 -6.22 8.73
CA PRO A 81 25.47 -6.62 7.92
C PRO A 81 25.12 -7.68 6.87
N LEU A 82 24.07 -8.49 7.13
CA LEU A 82 23.55 -9.48 6.17
C LEU A 82 23.09 -8.84 4.86
N SER A 83 22.67 -7.57 4.91
CA SER A 83 22.22 -6.84 3.72
C SER A 83 23.33 -6.57 2.70
N VAL A 84 24.58 -6.60 3.16
CA VAL A 84 25.80 -6.39 2.34
C VAL A 84 26.33 -7.72 1.85
N LEU A 85 26.52 -8.67 2.77
CA LEU A 85 27.16 -9.96 2.48
C LEU A 85 26.38 -10.78 1.45
N ALA A 86 25.04 -10.77 1.51
CA ALA A 86 24.20 -11.55 0.61
C ALA A 86 24.06 -10.95 -0.80
N ARG A 87 24.37 -9.67 -1.00
CA ARG A 87 24.03 -8.92 -2.23
C ARG A 87 25.22 -8.40 -3.03
N MET A 88 26.45 -8.65 -2.54
CA MET A 88 27.71 -8.24 -3.19
C MET A 88 27.80 -6.73 -3.49
N ASN A 89 27.08 -5.89 -2.73
CA ASN A 89 27.06 -4.45 -2.90
C ASN A 89 28.07 -3.76 -1.95
N LEU A 90 29.35 -4.10 -2.11
CA LEU A 90 30.45 -3.59 -1.28
C LEU A 90 30.65 -2.08 -1.41
N GLY A 91 30.23 -1.49 -2.54
CA GLY A 91 30.29 -0.06 -2.80
C GLY A 91 29.63 0.80 -1.70
N GLN A 92 28.62 0.28 -1.01
CA GLN A 92 27.99 1.00 0.11
C GLN A 92 28.94 1.20 1.30
N LEU A 93 29.88 0.27 1.53
CA LEU A 93 30.86 0.38 2.60
C LEU A 93 31.93 1.42 2.21
N ILE A 94 32.35 1.41 0.96
CA ILE A 94 33.29 2.39 0.41
C ILE A 94 32.66 3.80 0.48
N GLU A 95 31.39 3.93 0.08
CA GLU A 95 30.62 5.16 0.22
C GLU A 95 30.57 5.63 1.67
N ALA A 96 30.26 4.74 2.61
CA ALA A 96 30.17 5.08 4.03
C ALA A 96 31.51 5.58 4.59
N GLN A 97 32.61 4.89 4.28
CA GLN A 97 33.96 5.26 4.73
C GLN A 97 34.41 6.60 4.15
N LEU A 98 34.27 6.78 2.83
CA LEU A 98 34.63 8.03 2.16
C LEU A 98 33.75 9.19 2.61
N GLY A 99 32.44 8.96 2.76
CA GLY A 99 31.50 9.95 3.28
C GLY A 99 31.84 10.39 4.69
N TYR A 100 32.34 9.47 5.52
CA TYR A 100 32.75 9.79 6.88
C TYR A 100 34.00 10.68 6.92
N ALA A 101 35.04 10.32 6.17
CA ALA A 101 36.24 11.14 6.02
C ALA A 101 35.91 12.52 5.44
N ALA A 102 35.09 12.57 4.39
CA ALA A 102 34.66 13.80 3.74
C ALA A 102 33.92 14.74 4.71
N THR A 103 33.05 14.19 5.56
CA THR A 103 32.29 14.96 6.55
C THR A 103 33.19 15.56 7.62
N LYS A 104 34.15 14.79 8.16
CA LYS A 104 35.12 15.30 9.16
C LYS A 104 36.06 16.37 8.57
N LEU A 105 36.43 16.24 7.28
CA LEU A 105 37.29 17.21 6.57
C LEU A 105 36.53 18.40 5.99
N GLY A 106 35.19 18.40 6.01
CA GLY A 106 34.37 19.43 5.36
C GLY A 106 34.50 19.48 3.84
N LYS A 107 34.86 18.36 3.21
CA LYS A 107 35.07 18.25 1.74
C LYS A 107 33.89 17.50 1.11
N LYS A 108 33.64 17.74 -0.18
CA LYS A 108 32.76 16.90 -1.01
C LYS A 108 33.64 16.07 -1.93
N ILE A 109 33.36 14.78 -2.02
CA ILE A 109 34.11 13.85 -2.90
C ILE A 109 33.23 13.52 -4.09
N ALA A 110 33.78 13.65 -5.28
CA ALA A 110 33.19 13.15 -6.51
C ALA A 110 34.02 11.94 -6.97
N VAL A 111 33.35 10.81 -7.18
CA VAL A 111 33.94 9.61 -7.77
C VAL A 111 33.17 9.34 -9.06
N PRO A 112 33.79 9.59 -10.24
CA PRO A 112 33.24 9.20 -11.52
C PRO A 112 32.93 7.70 -11.60
N VAL A 113 31.95 7.35 -12.43
CA VAL A 113 31.58 5.96 -12.64
C VAL A 113 32.74 5.22 -13.32
N PHE A 114 33.07 4.01 -12.84
CA PHE A 114 34.16 3.15 -13.33
C PHE A 114 35.59 3.68 -13.11
N GLU A 115 35.78 4.75 -12.34
CA GLU A 115 37.13 5.12 -11.91
C GLU A 115 37.58 4.19 -10.78
N ASN A 116 38.77 3.59 -10.93
CA ASN A 116 39.36 2.76 -9.89
C ASN A 116 39.83 3.68 -8.75
N VAL A 117 39.24 3.49 -7.57
CA VAL A 117 39.70 4.13 -6.33
C VAL A 117 40.62 3.15 -5.62
N GLU A 118 41.92 3.43 -5.67
CA GLU A 118 42.92 2.67 -4.92
C GLU A 118 42.63 2.73 -3.41
N GLU A 119 42.73 1.59 -2.73
CA GLU A 119 42.50 1.50 -1.27
C GLU A 119 43.41 2.44 -0.49
N GLU A 120 44.67 2.59 -0.90
CA GLU A 120 45.61 3.54 -0.30
C GLU A 120 45.08 4.98 -0.26
N ARG A 121 44.27 5.38 -1.24
CA ARG A 121 43.70 6.73 -1.29
C ARG A 121 42.62 6.90 -0.23
N ILE A 122 41.83 5.85 0.01
CA ILE A 122 40.81 5.81 1.07
C ILE A 122 41.51 5.85 2.43
N GLU A 123 42.54 5.04 2.62
CA GLU A 123 43.33 5.01 3.86
C GLU A 123 44.00 6.35 4.16
N LYS A 124 44.58 7.01 3.15
CA LYS A 124 45.16 8.36 3.29
C LYS A 124 44.11 9.39 3.71
N LEU A 125 42.92 9.34 3.12
CA LEU A 125 41.82 10.23 3.48
C LEU A 125 41.30 9.98 4.89
N LEU A 126 41.19 8.71 5.31
CA LEU A 126 40.81 8.35 6.68
C LEU A 126 41.86 8.84 7.68
N ALA A 127 43.15 8.67 7.38
CA ALA A 127 44.24 9.16 8.21
C ALA A 127 44.27 10.69 8.30
N GLU A 128 44.05 11.41 7.18
CA GLU A 128 43.91 12.88 7.16
C GLU A 128 42.74 13.34 8.04
N ALA A 129 41.64 12.58 8.05
CA ALA A 129 40.47 12.85 8.88
C ALA A 129 40.61 12.44 10.36
N GLY A 130 41.72 11.79 10.75
CA GLY A 130 41.93 11.27 12.10
C GLY A 130 41.05 10.05 12.44
N LEU A 131 40.60 9.31 11.43
CA LEU A 131 39.76 8.12 11.56
C LEU A 131 40.61 6.83 11.47
N PRO A 132 40.13 5.71 12.04
CA PRO A 132 40.82 4.43 11.91
C PRO A 132 40.91 3.97 10.45
N ILE A 133 42.10 3.52 10.05
CA ILE A 133 42.38 3.06 8.67
C ILE A 133 41.47 1.89 8.27
N THR A 134 41.14 1.02 9.22
CA THR A 134 40.21 -0.10 9.02
C THR A 134 38.77 0.34 8.73
N GLY A 135 38.42 1.62 8.95
CA GLY A 135 37.07 2.15 8.78
C GLY A 135 36.06 1.61 9.80
N LYS A 136 36.55 0.96 10.87
CA LYS A 136 35.75 0.50 12.01
C LYS A 136 36.02 1.40 13.20
N THR A 137 35.03 1.56 14.08
CA THR A 137 35.15 2.35 15.30
C THR A 137 34.44 1.61 16.44
N GLN A 138 34.96 1.79 17.64
CA GLN A 138 34.31 1.28 18.85
C GLN A 138 33.00 2.04 19.09
N LEU A 139 31.88 1.33 19.10
CA LEU A 139 30.59 1.87 19.48
C LEU A 139 30.28 1.54 20.95
N TYR A 140 29.44 2.38 21.56
CA TYR A 140 28.88 2.17 22.89
C TYR A 140 27.36 2.04 22.78
N ASP A 141 26.79 1.16 23.59
CA ASP A 141 25.34 0.99 23.67
C ASP A 141 24.72 2.17 24.44
N GLY A 142 23.77 2.88 23.82
CA GLY A 142 23.05 4.00 24.44
C GLY A 142 22.27 3.63 25.70
N ARG A 143 21.84 2.36 25.83
CA ARG A 143 21.05 1.91 26.97
C ARG A 143 21.88 1.53 28.18
N THR A 144 23.01 0.87 27.97
CA THR A 144 23.85 0.34 29.05
C THR A 144 25.11 1.17 29.28
N GLY A 145 25.55 1.94 28.29
CA GLY A 145 26.81 2.67 28.29
C GLY A 145 28.04 1.78 28.09
N LEU A 146 27.87 0.47 27.91
CA LEU A 146 28.97 -0.46 27.71
C LEU A 146 29.44 -0.45 26.24
N PRO A 147 30.76 -0.63 26.00
CA PRO A 147 31.26 -0.81 24.63
C PRO A 147 30.75 -2.14 24.04
N PHE A 148 30.44 -2.15 22.74
CA PHE A 148 30.18 -3.40 22.03
C PHE A 148 31.43 -4.29 21.98
N GLU A 149 31.26 -5.61 21.92
CA GLU A 149 32.37 -6.57 21.93
C GLU A 149 33.33 -6.44 20.73
N GLN A 150 32.82 -5.97 19.58
CA GLN A 150 33.59 -5.81 18.36
C GLN A 150 33.47 -4.39 17.80
N GLU A 151 34.55 -3.92 17.19
CA GLU A 151 34.54 -2.69 16.42
C GLU A 151 33.60 -2.79 15.23
N THR A 152 32.76 -1.78 15.06
CA THR A 152 31.71 -1.77 14.04
C THR A 152 32.05 -0.79 12.93
N ALA A 153 31.71 -1.14 11.69
CA ALA A 153 31.87 -0.23 10.55
C ALA A 153 30.84 0.92 10.67
N VAL A 154 31.33 2.14 10.82
CA VAL A 154 30.51 3.35 10.92
C VAL A 154 30.92 4.29 9.79
N GLY A 155 29.93 4.90 9.15
CA GLY A 155 30.19 5.93 8.17
C GLY A 155 28.94 6.65 7.70
N VAL A 156 29.12 7.51 6.70
CA VAL A 156 28.05 8.39 6.19
C VAL A 156 27.67 7.94 4.79
N GLY A 157 26.49 7.36 4.66
CA GLY A 157 25.93 6.93 3.37
C GLY A 157 24.74 7.77 2.93
N TYR A 158 24.50 7.86 1.62
CA TYR A 158 23.35 8.59 1.09
C TYR A 158 22.10 7.69 1.06
N ILE A 159 21.09 8.04 1.86
CA ILE A 159 19.82 7.30 1.97
C ILE A 159 18.67 8.14 1.40
N ILE A 160 17.81 7.48 0.63
CA ILE A 160 16.68 8.07 -0.09
C ILE A 160 15.37 7.47 0.45
N LYS A 161 14.37 8.33 0.68
CA LYS A 161 12.99 7.90 0.95
C LYS A 161 12.30 7.54 -0.37
N LEU A 162 11.72 6.35 -0.45
CA LEU A 162 10.95 5.92 -1.62
C LEU A 162 9.48 6.35 -1.49
N ASN A 163 8.80 6.44 -2.64
CA ASN A 163 7.36 6.69 -2.72
C ASN A 163 6.49 5.58 -2.10
N HIS A 164 7.08 4.45 -1.73
CA HIS A 164 6.37 3.32 -1.12
C HIS A 164 6.16 3.59 0.38
N MET A 165 5.16 4.39 0.70
CA MET A 165 4.78 4.71 2.08
C MET A 165 3.77 3.70 2.64
N VAL A 166 3.78 3.52 3.96
CA VAL A 166 2.85 2.59 4.62
C VAL A 166 1.40 3.08 4.56
N GLU A 167 1.19 4.39 4.70
CA GLU A 167 -0.15 5.02 4.69
C GLU A 167 -0.90 4.72 3.39
N ASP A 168 -0.18 4.65 2.27
CA ASP A 168 -0.77 4.35 0.97
C ASP A 168 -1.12 2.85 0.82
N LYS A 169 -0.48 1.96 1.59
CA LYS A 169 -0.63 0.51 1.47
C LYS A 169 -1.58 -0.12 2.47
N THR A 170 -1.78 0.50 3.63
CA THR A 170 -2.73 -0.01 4.62
C THR A 170 -4.15 0.12 4.07
N HIS A 171 -4.88 -0.98 4.07
CA HIS A 171 -6.28 -1.08 3.69
C HIS A 171 -6.96 -2.14 4.56
N ALA A 172 -8.16 -1.83 5.02
CA ALA A 172 -8.99 -2.74 5.79
C ALA A 172 -10.44 -2.55 5.38
N ARG A 173 -11.19 -3.65 5.36
CA ARG A 173 -12.59 -3.66 4.98
C ARG A 173 -13.38 -4.50 5.97
N SER A 174 -14.51 -3.95 6.41
CA SER A 174 -15.53 -4.70 7.14
C SER A 174 -16.67 -5.02 6.17
N ILE A 175 -17.40 -3.99 5.72
CA ILE A 175 -18.44 -4.06 4.68
C ILE A 175 -18.07 -3.03 3.60
N GLY A 176 -18.54 -3.22 2.38
CA GLY A 176 -18.31 -2.26 1.30
C GLY A 176 -19.19 -2.55 0.10
N PRO A 177 -18.91 -1.95 -1.06
CA PRO A 177 -19.66 -2.19 -2.28
C PRO A 177 -19.42 -3.60 -2.81
N TYR A 178 -20.37 -4.05 -3.63
CA TYR A 178 -20.41 -5.37 -4.26
C TYR A 178 -20.65 -5.23 -5.76
N SER A 179 -20.18 -6.21 -6.54
CA SER A 179 -20.48 -6.33 -7.96
C SER A 179 -21.98 -6.55 -8.18
N LEU A 180 -22.53 -5.94 -9.23
CA LEU A 180 -23.94 -6.09 -9.61
C LEU A 180 -24.28 -7.54 -10.01
N VAL A 181 -23.37 -8.19 -10.75
CA VAL A 181 -23.60 -9.51 -11.33
C VAL A 181 -23.30 -10.61 -10.33
N THR A 182 -22.06 -10.68 -9.84
CA THR A 182 -21.59 -11.80 -9.00
C THR A 182 -21.90 -11.62 -7.52
N GLN A 183 -22.35 -10.44 -7.10
CA GLN A 183 -22.57 -10.08 -5.68
C GLN A 183 -21.32 -10.22 -4.80
N GLN A 184 -20.13 -10.36 -5.40
CA GLN A 184 -18.87 -10.42 -4.69
C GLN A 184 -18.37 -9.02 -4.32
N PRO A 185 -17.60 -8.89 -3.23
CA PRO A 185 -16.85 -7.68 -2.93
C PRO A 185 -16.08 -7.13 -4.14
N LEU A 186 -16.20 -5.83 -4.41
CA LEU A 186 -15.35 -5.18 -5.42
C LEU A 186 -13.88 -5.23 -5.01
N GLY A 187 -12.97 -5.10 -5.98
CA GLY A 187 -11.53 -5.05 -5.75
C GLY A 187 -11.02 -3.62 -5.51
N GLY A 188 -9.80 -3.51 -4.98
CA GLY A 188 -9.06 -2.25 -4.94
C GLY A 188 -9.37 -1.33 -3.76
N LYS A 189 -8.33 -0.62 -3.29
CA LYS A 189 -8.41 0.28 -2.13
C LYS A 189 -9.35 1.46 -2.36
N ALA A 190 -9.35 2.02 -3.56
CA ALA A 190 -10.16 3.19 -3.91
C ALA A 190 -11.67 2.91 -3.80
N GLN A 191 -12.09 1.67 -4.03
CA GLN A 191 -13.49 1.23 -3.95
C GLN A 191 -13.85 0.60 -2.60
N MET A 192 -12.99 0.72 -1.58
CA MET A 192 -13.12 -0.02 -0.32
C MET A 192 -13.31 -1.53 -0.55
N GLY A 193 -12.53 -2.06 -1.49
CA GLY A 193 -12.66 -3.42 -1.99
C GLY A 193 -12.16 -4.50 -1.04
N GLY A 194 -12.65 -5.73 -1.23
CA GLY A 194 -12.22 -6.91 -0.48
C GLY A 194 -10.85 -7.41 -0.93
N GLN A 195 -10.22 -8.21 -0.06
CA GLN A 195 -9.01 -8.95 -0.44
C GLN A 195 -9.42 -10.20 -1.21
N ARG A 196 -8.72 -10.49 -2.31
CA ARG A 196 -8.92 -11.73 -3.07
C ARG A 196 -8.45 -12.93 -2.24
N LEU A 197 -9.33 -13.91 -2.08
CA LEU A 197 -8.96 -15.28 -1.69
C LEU A 197 -8.90 -16.11 -2.97
N GLY A 198 -7.68 -16.45 -3.42
CA GLY A 198 -7.47 -17.22 -4.63
C GLY A 198 -7.47 -18.72 -4.39
N GLU A 199 -7.28 -19.47 -5.48
CA GLU A 199 -7.23 -20.93 -5.46
C GLU A 199 -6.12 -21.46 -4.54
N MET A 200 -4.96 -20.80 -4.52
CA MET A 200 -3.84 -21.19 -3.65
C MET A 200 -4.18 -21.05 -2.17
N GLU A 201 -4.91 -20.00 -1.78
CA GLU A 201 -5.36 -19.81 -0.40
C GLU A 201 -6.47 -20.81 -0.03
N VAL A 202 -7.35 -21.16 -0.98
CA VAL A 202 -8.35 -22.23 -0.80
C VAL A 202 -7.66 -23.55 -0.50
N TRP A 203 -6.66 -23.95 -1.31
CA TRP A 203 -5.89 -25.16 -1.07
C TRP A 203 -5.18 -25.16 0.29
N ALA A 204 -4.69 -23.99 0.73
CA ALA A 204 -4.10 -23.86 2.05
C ALA A 204 -5.14 -24.18 3.16
N LEU A 205 -6.36 -23.64 3.07
CA LEU A 205 -7.43 -23.91 4.03
C LEU A 205 -7.88 -25.38 3.99
N GLU A 206 -7.96 -25.98 2.80
CA GLU A 206 -8.28 -27.40 2.63
C GLU A 206 -7.21 -28.31 3.25
N ALA A 207 -5.93 -28.01 3.02
CA ALA A 207 -4.81 -28.76 3.60
C ALA A 207 -4.83 -28.69 5.14
N HIS A 208 -5.24 -27.56 5.70
CA HIS A 208 -5.46 -27.39 7.13
C HIS A 208 -6.77 -28.02 7.64
N LYS A 209 -7.61 -28.59 6.76
CA LYS A 209 -8.94 -29.13 7.07
C LYS A 209 -9.86 -28.11 7.74
N ALA A 210 -9.69 -26.83 7.41
CA ALA A 210 -10.46 -25.72 7.96
C ALA A 210 -11.81 -25.56 7.23
N ALA A 211 -12.64 -26.61 7.25
CA ALA A 211 -13.87 -26.68 6.45
C ALA A 211 -14.84 -25.52 6.72
N TYR A 212 -15.10 -25.20 7.99
CA TYR A 212 -15.99 -24.09 8.36
C TYR A 212 -15.42 -22.71 7.98
N THR A 213 -14.11 -22.51 8.13
CA THR A 213 -13.45 -21.26 7.72
C THR A 213 -13.50 -21.09 6.21
N LEU A 214 -13.24 -22.15 5.47
CA LEU A 214 -13.33 -22.13 4.01
C LEU A 214 -14.76 -21.85 3.55
N GLN A 215 -15.75 -22.52 4.16
CA GLN A 215 -17.16 -22.27 3.88
C GLN A 215 -17.51 -20.81 4.12
N GLU A 216 -17.16 -20.24 5.28
CA GLU A 216 -17.41 -18.84 5.62
C GLU A 216 -16.80 -17.86 4.60
N MET A 217 -15.59 -18.14 4.11
CA MET A 217 -14.93 -17.32 3.10
C MET A 217 -15.62 -17.39 1.73
N LEU A 218 -16.12 -18.57 1.34
CA LEU A 218 -16.79 -18.78 0.06
C LEU A 218 -18.24 -18.27 0.07
N THR A 219 -18.88 -18.17 1.24
CA THR A 219 -20.30 -17.78 1.37
C THR A 219 -20.46 -16.43 2.07
N LEU A 220 -20.46 -16.44 3.41
CA LEU A 220 -20.87 -15.33 4.29
C LEU A 220 -20.02 -14.07 4.10
N LYS A 221 -18.73 -14.23 3.79
CA LYS A 221 -17.79 -13.12 3.56
C LYS A 221 -17.72 -12.67 2.09
N SER A 222 -18.44 -13.34 1.20
CA SER A 222 -18.41 -13.09 -0.24
C SER A 222 -19.81 -12.79 -0.79
N ASP A 223 -20.47 -13.77 -1.40
CA ASP A 223 -21.61 -13.58 -2.30
C ASP A 223 -22.93 -14.18 -1.77
N ASP A 224 -22.96 -14.74 -0.56
CA ASP A 224 -24.21 -15.14 0.09
C ASP A 224 -24.95 -13.89 0.61
N VAL A 225 -25.79 -13.30 -0.23
CA VAL A 225 -26.49 -12.03 0.03
C VAL A 225 -27.36 -12.09 1.30
N VAL A 226 -28.07 -13.20 1.49
CA VAL A 226 -28.94 -13.39 2.66
C VAL A 226 -28.10 -13.73 3.88
N GLY A 227 -27.16 -14.65 3.74
CA GLY A 227 -26.29 -15.10 4.82
C GLY A 227 -25.42 -13.98 5.38
N ARG A 228 -24.83 -13.12 4.54
CA ARG A 228 -23.97 -12.01 4.99
C ARG A 228 -24.74 -10.99 5.83
N SER A 229 -25.99 -10.70 5.45
CA SER A 229 -26.84 -9.73 6.16
C SER A 229 -27.22 -10.26 7.54
N LYS A 230 -27.62 -11.54 7.61
CA LYS A 230 -27.93 -12.21 8.88
C LYS A 230 -26.68 -12.41 9.75
N ALA A 231 -25.53 -12.70 9.14
CA ALA A 231 -24.27 -12.82 9.87
C ALA A 231 -23.87 -11.50 10.51
N PHE A 232 -24.02 -10.38 9.80
CA PHE A 232 -23.79 -9.06 10.38
C PHE A 232 -24.73 -8.76 11.55
N GLU A 233 -26.03 -9.02 11.38
CA GLU A 233 -27.02 -8.84 12.45
C GLU A 233 -26.70 -9.69 13.69
N ALA A 234 -26.34 -10.97 13.49
CA ALA A 234 -25.94 -11.87 14.55
C ALA A 234 -24.69 -11.36 15.31
N ILE A 235 -23.69 -10.86 14.58
CA ILE A 235 -22.47 -10.27 15.19
C ILE A 235 -22.82 -9.06 16.07
N VAL A 236 -23.72 -8.18 15.59
CA VAL A 236 -24.14 -6.99 16.35
C VAL A 236 -24.93 -7.37 17.60
N LYS A 237 -25.77 -8.41 17.52
CA LYS A 237 -26.57 -8.91 18.66
C LYS A 237 -25.81 -9.85 19.60
N GLY A 238 -24.64 -10.35 19.18
CA GLY A 238 -23.88 -11.37 19.91
C GLY A 238 -24.54 -12.76 19.86
N GLU A 239 -25.34 -13.03 18.84
CA GLU A 239 -25.98 -14.33 18.59
C GLU A 239 -25.08 -15.24 17.75
N GLU A 240 -25.37 -16.54 17.70
CA GLU A 240 -24.64 -17.46 16.84
C GLU A 240 -24.89 -17.17 15.36
N ILE A 241 -23.81 -17.21 14.57
CA ILE A 241 -23.89 -16.95 13.12
C ILE A 241 -24.68 -18.09 12.46
N PRO A 242 -25.72 -17.78 11.68
CA PRO A 242 -26.54 -18.80 11.03
C PRO A 242 -25.78 -19.56 9.95
N MET A 243 -26.28 -20.75 9.60
CA MET A 243 -25.73 -21.56 8.51
C MET A 243 -25.84 -20.82 7.17
N SER A 244 -24.81 -20.97 6.34
CA SER A 244 -24.73 -20.35 5.02
C SER A 244 -25.74 -20.92 4.05
N SER A 245 -26.19 -20.08 3.12
CA SER A 245 -27.02 -20.46 1.98
C SER A 245 -26.17 -20.72 0.73
N VAL A 246 -26.83 -20.94 -0.42
CA VAL A 246 -26.13 -21.19 -1.69
C VAL A 246 -25.52 -19.89 -2.23
N PRO A 247 -24.22 -19.86 -2.57
CA PRO A 247 -23.55 -18.72 -3.21
C PRO A 247 -24.26 -18.17 -4.42
N GLU A 248 -24.25 -16.85 -4.60
CA GLU A 248 -24.83 -16.23 -5.81
C GLU A 248 -24.03 -16.57 -7.06
N SER A 249 -22.70 -16.70 -6.96
CA SER A 249 -21.84 -17.15 -8.07
C SER A 249 -22.27 -18.51 -8.65
N PHE A 250 -22.71 -19.44 -7.81
CA PHE A 250 -23.23 -20.73 -8.27
C PHE A 250 -24.55 -20.58 -9.03
N LYS A 251 -25.43 -19.67 -8.60
CA LYS A 251 -26.68 -19.39 -9.32
C LYS A 251 -26.41 -18.74 -10.67
N VAL A 252 -25.46 -17.80 -10.73
CA VAL A 252 -25.00 -17.18 -11.97
C VAL A 252 -24.46 -18.25 -12.93
N LEU A 253 -23.58 -19.13 -12.46
CA LEU A 253 -23.06 -20.26 -13.25
C LEU A 253 -24.18 -21.14 -13.84
N VAL A 254 -25.19 -21.48 -13.03
CA VAL A 254 -26.34 -22.28 -13.50
C VAL A 254 -27.12 -21.52 -14.59
N LYS A 255 -27.29 -20.20 -14.48
CA LYS A 255 -27.97 -19.39 -15.50
C LYS A 255 -27.14 -19.28 -16.78
N GLU A 256 -25.82 -19.13 -16.67
CA GLU A 256 -24.91 -19.11 -17.83
C GLU A 256 -24.93 -20.45 -18.58
N LEU A 257 -24.87 -21.59 -17.88
CA LEU A 257 -24.97 -22.91 -18.52
C LEU A 257 -26.34 -23.14 -19.18
N ASN A 258 -27.43 -22.71 -18.53
CA ASN A 258 -28.77 -22.79 -19.12
C ASN A 258 -28.90 -21.93 -20.39
N SER A 259 -28.21 -20.78 -20.47
CA SER A 259 -28.18 -19.94 -21.67
C SER A 259 -27.54 -20.65 -22.88
N LEU A 260 -26.61 -21.58 -22.61
CA LEU A 260 -25.99 -22.46 -23.60
C LEU A 260 -26.85 -23.70 -23.91
N SER A 261 -28.12 -23.71 -23.51
CA SER A 261 -29.05 -24.84 -23.65
C SER A 261 -28.63 -26.11 -22.88
N LEU A 262 -27.81 -25.96 -21.83
CA LEU A 262 -27.45 -27.06 -20.93
C LEU A 262 -28.34 -26.99 -19.67
N ALA A 263 -29.24 -27.97 -19.50
CA ALA A 263 -30.10 -28.05 -18.32
C ALA A 263 -29.33 -28.62 -17.12
N VAL A 264 -28.96 -27.76 -16.18
CA VAL A 264 -28.33 -28.17 -14.91
C VAL A 264 -29.40 -28.28 -13.82
N ILE A 265 -29.66 -29.50 -13.36
CA ILE A 265 -30.60 -29.78 -12.28
C ILE A 265 -29.80 -30.34 -11.10
N PRO A 266 -29.63 -29.59 -10.00
CA PRO A 266 -29.00 -30.13 -8.80
C PRO A 266 -29.91 -31.23 -8.22
N THR A 267 -29.42 -32.47 -8.19
CA THR A 267 -30.11 -33.61 -7.59
C THR A 267 -29.57 -33.82 -6.16
N GLY A 268 -30.45 -33.84 -5.16
CA GLY A 268 -30.08 -34.24 -3.80
C GLY A 268 -30.40 -33.29 -2.64
N ASN A 269 -31.07 -32.15 -2.84
CA ASN A 269 -31.46 -31.32 -1.70
C ASN A 269 -32.67 -31.90 -0.96
N ILE A 270 -32.45 -32.33 0.29
CA ILE A 270 -33.48 -32.29 1.34
C ILE A 270 -33.71 -30.80 1.61
N VAL A 271 -34.72 -30.22 0.97
CA VAL A 271 -35.15 -28.85 1.24
C VAL A 271 -35.69 -28.85 2.67
N SER A 272 -34.94 -28.32 3.63
CA SER A 272 -35.61 -27.67 4.77
C SER A 272 -36.32 -26.48 4.18
N GLU A 273 -37.65 -26.45 4.30
CA GLU A 273 -38.55 -25.46 3.69
C GLU A 273 -37.94 -24.05 3.67
N GLU A 274 -37.90 -23.44 2.49
CA GLU A 274 -37.68 -22.00 2.39
C GLU A 274 -38.79 -21.31 3.19
N VAL A 275 -38.44 -20.73 4.33
CA VAL A 275 -39.30 -19.74 4.96
C VAL A 275 -39.24 -18.52 4.04
N VAL A 276 -40.30 -18.35 3.26
CA VAL A 276 -40.56 -17.12 2.50
C VAL A 276 -40.86 -16.02 3.53
N GLU A 277 -39.82 -15.35 4.02
CA GLU A 277 -40.00 -14.08 4.71
C GLU A 277 -39.91 -12.94 3.70
N ALA A 278 -40.92 -12.06 3.79
CA ALA A 278 -41.16 -10.95 2.91
C ALA A 278 -39.91 -10.06 2.69
N PRO A 279 -39.80 -9.37 1.54
CA PRO A 279 -38.72 -8.41 1.32
C PRO A 279 -38.69 -7.42 2.49
N VAL A 280 -37.52 -7.31 3.10
CA VAL A 280 -37.24 -6.35 4.17
C VAL A 280 -37.69 -4.97 3.69
N LYS A 281 -38.61 -4.35 4.45
CA LYS A 281 -39.09 -3.01 4.13
C LYS A 281 -37.90 -2.05 4.02
N PRO A 282 -37.91 -1.10 3.08
CA PRO A 282 -36.80 -0.17 2.83
C PRO A 282 -36.43 0.73 4.02
N GLU A 283 -37.26 0.75 5.08
CA GLU A 283 -37.01 1.52 6.30
C GLU A 283 -35.76 1.06 7.08
N ILE A 284 -35.39 -0.23 7.05
CA ILE A 284 -34.20 -0.71 7.81
C ILE A 284 -32.90 -0.37 7.07
N ALA A 285 -32.90 -0.36 5.74
CA ALA A 285 -31.75 0.06 4.94
C ALA A 285 -31.44 1.56 5.09
N ALA A 286 -32.46 2.39 5.31
CA ALA A 286 -32.29 3.83 5.56
C ALA A 286 -31.65 4.10 6.93
N VAL A 287 -32.07 3.39 7.98
CA VAL A 287 -31.49 3.52 9.34
C VAL A 287 -30.00 3.14 9.36
N ILE A 288 -29.59 2.15 8.56
CA ILE A 288 -28.17 1.74 8.40
C ILE A 288 -27.32 2.87 7.78
N SER A 289 -27.90 3.72 6.93
CA SER A 289 -27.19 4.87 6.33
C SER A 289 -27.16 6.12 7.22
N GLU A 290 -28.16 6.33 8.07
CA GLU A 290 -28.26 7.52 8.92
C GLU A 290 -27.42 7.42 10.21
N GLU A 291 -27.33 6.25 10.85
CA GLU A 291 -26.58 6.10 12.11
C GLU A 291 -25.04 6.21 11.98
N THR A 292 -24.52 6.29 10.75
CA THR A 292 -23.07 6.46 10.48
C THR A 292 -22.66 7.87 10.09
N ILE A 293 -23.58 8.84 10.07
CA ILE A 293 -23.27 10.25 9.73
C ILE A 293 -23.37 11.12 11.00
N PRO A 294 -22.29 11.77 11.47
CA PRO A 294 -22.44 12.85 12.43
C PRO A 294 -23.04 14.08 11.73
N LEU A 295 -24.23 14.49 12.20
CA LEU A 295 -25.01 15.73 11.94
C LEU A 295 -24.41 16.78 10.97
N ALA A 296 -25.17 17.12 9.91
CA ALA A 296 -25.81 18.45 9.63
C ALA A 296 -26.29 18.56 8.15
N PRO A 297 -27.08 19.58 7.76
CA PRO A 297 -28.55 19.57 7.66
C PRO A 297 -29.12 19.50 6.23
N GLU A 298 -30.37 19.02 6.18
CA GLU A 298 -31.49 19.15 5.21
C GLU A 298 -31.26 19.21 3.67
N GLU A 299 -31.81 18.15 3.05
CA GLU A 299 -32.51 18.00 1.76
C GLU A 299 -32.09 18.80 0.51
N GLU A 300 -31.58 18.09 -0.50
CA GLU A 300 -31.98 18.28 -1.90
C GLU A 300 -32.05 16.92 -2.64
N LYS A 301 -33.12 16.71 -3.42
CA LYS A 301 -33.48 15.45 -4.09
C LYS A 301 -32.55 15.14 -5.27
N MET A 302 -32.02 13.92 -5.33
CA MET A 302 -31.21 13.41 -6.46
C MET A 302 -32.00 12.40 -7.31
N VAL A 303 -31.92 12.57 -8.64
CA VAL A 303 -32.57 11.80 -9.72
C VAL A 303 -31.69 10.58 -10.08
N PRO A 304 -32.22 9.44 -10.58
CA PRO A 304 -31.44 8.22 -10.80
C PRO A 304 -30.37 8.40 -11.89
N ALA A 305 -29.19 7.80 -11.66
CA ALA A 305 -28.08 7.77 -12.61
C ALA A 305 -28.26 6.61 -13.59
N ASP A 306 -28.30 6.95 -14.88
CA ASP A 306 -28.24 6.00 -15.99
C ASP A 306 -26.82 5.46 -16.20
N GLU A 307 -26.81 4.32 -16.89
CA GLU A 307 -25.75 3.38 -17.28
C GLU A 307 -24.38 3.99 -17.64
N TYR A 308 -23.31 3.34 -17.17
CA TYR A 308 -21.98 3.45 -17.76
C TYR A 308 -21.50 2.06 -18.17
N GLU A 309 -21.12 1.92 -19.44
CA GLU A 309 -20.51 0.74 -20.04
C GLU A 309 -19.12 0.48 -19.42
N GLU A 310 -18.83 -0.81 -19.17
CA GLU A 310 -17.51 -1.30 -18.77
C GLU A 310 -16.54 -1.16 -19.95
N GLU A 311 -15.51 -0.31 -19.83
CA GLU A 311 -14.31 -0.43 -20.67
C GLU A 311 -13.29 -1.32 -19.94
N ASP A 312 -13.02 -2.48 -20.55
CA ASP A 312 -11.98 -3.44 -20.17
C ASP A 312 -10.60 -2.77 -20.14
N LEU A 313 -9.98 -2.72 -18.96
CA LEU A 313 -8.55 -2.45 -18.81
C LEU A 313 -7.84 -3.79 -18.60
N GLU A 314 -7.26 -4.30 -19.68
CA GLU A 314 -6.32 -5.42 -19.66
C GLU A 314 -5.09 -5.06 -18.80
N GLU A 315 -4.82 -5.86 -17.77
CA GLU A 315 -3.55 -5.86 -17.04
C GLU A 315 -2.45 -6.41 -17.96
N GLU A 316 -1.65 -5.54 -18.59
CA GLU A 316 -0.41 -5.97 -19.25
C GLU A 316 0.64 -6.40 -18.19
N GLY A 317 0.93 -7.70 -18.22
CA GLY A 317 2.05 -8.32 -17.53
C GLY A 317 3.40 -7.74 -17.96
N ALA A 318 4.30 -7.65 -16.99
CA ALA A 318 5.67 -7.22 -17.19
C ALA A 318 6.44 -8.16 -18.13
N GLU A 319 6.81 -7.70 -19.32
CA GLU A 319 7.93 -8.23 -20.10
C GLU A 319 8.81 -7.11 -20.68
N ALA A 320 10.05 -7.48 -20.94
CA ALA A 320 11.23 -6.63 -21.00
C ALA A 320 11.44 -5.86 -22.31
N GLY A 321 12.01 -4.66 -22.19
CA GLY A 321 13.07 -4.14 -23.08
C GLY A 321 12.68 -3.67 -24.49
N GLY A 322 12.74 -2.35 -24.70
CA GLY A 322 12.79 -1.76 -26.04
C GLY A 322 12.95 -0.25 -26.01
N PHE A 323 14.18 0.24 -26.15
CA PHE A 323 14.51 1.67 -26.33
C PHE A 323 13.82 2.24 -27.59
N LYS A 324 13.18 3.40 -27.47
CA LYS A 324 12.93 4.32 -28.59
C LYS A 324 13.51 5.69 -28.27
N GLN A 325 14.42 6.14 -29.14
CA GLN A 325 15.04 7.46 -29.15
C GLN A 325 13.97 8.55 -29.30
N GLN A 326 14.01 9.57 -28.45
CA GLN A 326 13.33 10.84 -28.69
C GLN A 326 14.26 11.74 -29.51
N GLU A 327 13.75 12.24 -30.63
CA GLU A 327 14.38 13.28 -31.44
C GLU A 327 14.45 14.59 -30.67
N GLU A 328 15.63 15.21 -30.70
CA GLU A 328 15.89 16.57 -30.21
C GLU A 328 15.15 17.59 -31.08
N VAL A 329 14.38 18.48 -30.45
CA VAL A 329 13.93 19.73 -31.07
C VAL A 329 14.87 20.82 -30.60
N GLU A 330 15.82 21.22 -31.47
CA GLU A 330 16.65 22.40 -31.31
C GLU A 330 15.77 23.66 -31.24
N ALA A 331 15.87 24.40 -30.14
CA ALA A 331 15.39 25.78 -30.07
C ALA A 331 16.58 26.72 -30.27
N ASP A 332 16.70 27.21 -31.50
CA ASP A 332 17.50 28.38 -31.86
C ASP A 332 17.13 29.58 -30.96
N ILE A 333 18.09 30.09 -30.20
CA ILE A 333 18.07 31.47 -29.72
C ILE A 333 19.37 32.12 -30.14
N SER A 334 19.27 32.91 -31.22
CA SER A 334 20.28 33.86 -31.64
C SER A 334 19.96 35.24 -31.05
N ASN A 335 21.05 35.92 -30.64
CA ASN A 335 21.21 37.26 -30.06
C ASN A 335 20.92 37.47 -28.57
#